data_AF-A0A8J9VFD4-F1
#
_entry.id   AF-A0A8J9VFD4-F1
#
_cell.length_a   1.000
_cell.length_b   1.000
_cell.length_c   1.000
_cell.angle_alpha   90.00
_cell.angle_beta   90.00
_cell.angle_gamma   90.00
#
_symmetry.space_group_name_H-M   'P 1'
#
loop_
_entity.id
_entity.type
_entity.pdbx_description
1 polymer ?
#
loop_
_entity_poly.entity_id
_entity_poly.type
_entity_poly.pdbx_seq_one_letter_code
_entity_poly.pdbx_strand_id
1 'polypeptide(L)'
;MKEKSESGGYRYVGFCIDLINALAEQLDFTYELYEPEDGQYGAEKDDGTWSGMVGELVSGHADIALAAMTISSKREKVIDFTSRYMDYGTGLIMKK
;
A
#
# COMPACT_ATOMS: atom_id res chain seq x y z
N MET A 1 0.81 -2.41 10.30
CA MET A 1 0.59 -3.45 11.33
C MET A 1 -0.70 -3.15 12.07
N LYS A 2 -1.39 -4.14 12.62
CA LYS A 2 -2.55 -3.92 13.49
C LYS A 2 -2.12 -4.09 14.95
N GLU A 3 -2.36 -3.09 15.77
CA GLU A 3 -2.23 -3.17 17.23
C GLU A 3 -3.62 -3.34 17.85
N LYS A 4 -3.69 -4.15 18.91
CA LYS A 4 -4.90 -4.29 19.70
C LYS A 4 -4.96 -3.15 20.72
N SER A 5 -6.05 -2.39 20.69
CA SER A 5 -6.37 -1.36 21.67
C SER A 5 -6.77 -1.98 23.00
N GLU A 6 -6.55 -1.26 24.11
CA GLU A 6 -7.04 -1.61 25.45
C GLU A 6 -8.57 -1.76 25.49
N SER A 7 -9.28 -1.00 24.64
CA SER A 7 -10.74 -1.08 24.48
C SER A 7 -11.24 -2.30 23.68
N GLY A 8 -10.34 -3.16 23.20
CA GLY A 8 -10.65 -4.38 22.47
C GLY A 8 -10.73 -4.24 20.93
N GLY A 9 -10.63 -3.03 20.39
CA GLY A 9 -10.55 -2.77 18.95
C GLY A 9 -9.15 -2.98 18.36
N TYR A 10 -9.03 -2.89 17.03
CA TYR A 10 -7.75 -2.86 16.33
C TYR A 10 -7.49 -1.50 15.71
N ARG A 11 -6.22 -1.06 15.72
CA ARG A 11 -5.75 0.16 15.07
C ARG A 11 -4.59 -0.17 14.14
N TYR A 12 -4.58 0.44 12.96
CA TYR A 12 -3.41 0.39 12.10
C TYR A 12 -2.30 1.29 12.64
N VAL A 13 -1.08 0.79 12.65
CA VAL A 13 0.13 1.52 13.08
C VAL A 13 1.32 1.22 12.17
N GLY A 14 2.31 2.11 12.24
CA GLY A 14 3.61 2.00 11.57
C GLY A 14 3.83 3.12 10.57
N PHE A 15 4.99 3.09 9.91
CA PHE A 15 5.50 4.17 9.06
C PHE A 15 4.48 4.72 8.04
N CYS A 16 3.79 3.85 7.28
CA CYS A 16 2.82 4.31 6.26
C CYS A 16 1.58 4.98 6.88
N ILE A 17 1.23 4.61 8.12
CA ILE A 17 0.10 5.22 8.84
C ILE A 17 0.50 6.61 9.33
N ASP A 18 1.70 6.76 9.88
CA ASP A 18 2.21 8.07 10.29
C ASP A 18 2.34 9.02 9.09
N LEU A 19 2.77 8.49 7.94
CA LEU A 19 2.87 9.24 6.69
C LEU A 19 1.50 9.75 6.21
N ILE A 20 0.48 8.89 6.11
CA ILE A 20 -0.84 9.34 5.64
C ILE A 20 -1.51 10.29 6.64
N ASN A 21 -1.31 10.11 7.95
CA ASN A 21 -1.75 11.04 8.98
C ASN A 21 -1.16 12.44 8.76
N ALA A 22 0.16 12.52 8.55
CA ALA A 22 0.83 13.79 8.30
C ALA A 22 0.35 14.46 7.00
N LEU A 23 0.14 13.68 5.93
CA LEU A 23 -0.41 14.19 4.67
C LEU A 23 -1.85 14.68 4.84
N ALA A 24 -2.69 13.93 5.54
CA ALA A 24 -4.08 14.29 5.83
C ALA A 24 -4.19 15.61 6.59
N GLU A 25 -3.34 15.82 7.58
CA GLU A 25 -3.26 17.08 8.32
C GLU A 25 -2.76 18.24 7.44
N GLN A 26 -1.72 18.03 6.64
CA GLN A 26 -1.13 19.08 5.80
C GLN A 26 -1.99 19.50 4.62
N LEU A 27 -2.74 18.55 4.05
CA LEU A 27 -3.51 18.74 2.82
C LEU A 27 -5.03 18.82 3.07
N ASP A 28 -5.45 18.73 4.34
CA ASP A 28 -6.84 18.82 4.80
C ASP A 28 -7.77 17.81 4.09
N PHE A 29 -7.44 16.52 4.18
CA PHE A 29 -8.29 15.43 3.71
C PHE A 29 -8.55 14.38 4.79
N THR A 30 -9.67 13.67 4.64
CA THR A 30 -10.00 12.48 5.42
C THR A 30 -9.81 11.22 4.58
N TYR A 31 -9.57 10.09 5.22
CA TYR A 31 -9.40 8.82 4.52
C TYR A 31 -10.03 7.66 5.32
N GLU A 32 -10.35 6.60 4.60
CA GLU A 32 -10.72 5.31 5.17
C GLU A 32 -9.67 4.27 4.79
N LEU A 33 -9.39 3.33 5.69
CA LEU A 33 -8.42 2.26 5.45
C LEU A 33 -9.13 0.92 5.39
N TYR A 34 -8.79 0.15 4.35
CA TYR A 34 -9.17 -1.25 4.23
C TYR A 34 -8.01 -2.05 3.63
N GLU A 35 -8.09 -3.37 3.71
CA GLU A 35 -7.14 -4.29 3.08
C GLU A 35 -7.80 -4.92 1.85
N PRO A 36 -7.07 -5.10 0.73
CA PRO A 36 -7.62 -5.80 -0.43
C PRO A 36 -8.01 -7.23 -0.03
N GLU A 37 -9.08 -7.76 -0.64
CA GLU A 37 -9.62 -9.08 -0.29
C GLU A 37 -8.59 -10.20 -0.40
N ASP A 38 -7.70 -10.13 -1.39
CA ASP A 38 -6.66 -11.12 -1.64
C ASP A 38 -5.37 -10.89 -0.82
N GLY A 39 -5.27 -9.76 -0.11
CA GLY A 39 -4.10 -9.36 0.67
C GLY A 39 -2.83 -9.12 -0.17
N GLN A 40 -2.92 -8.96 -1.48
CA GLN A 40 -1.77 -8.86 -2.38
C GLN A 40 -1.42 -7.42 -2.78
N TYR A 41 -0.16 -7.20 -3.16
CA TYR A 41 0.27 -5.95 -3.78
C TYR A 41 -0.35 -5.73 -5.16
N GLY A 42 -0.50 -6.82 -5.91
CA GLY A 42 -1.02 -6.81 -7.27
C GLY A 42 -0.03 -7.34 -8.29
N ALA A 43 -0.56 -8.22 -9.13
CA ALA A 43 0.11 -8.84 -10.25
C ALA A 43 -0.82 -8.82 -11.48
N GLU A 44 -0.20 -8.67 -12.65
CA GLU A 44 -0.85 -8.82 -13.94
C GLU A 44 -1.23 -10.30 -14.13
N LYS A 45 -2.50 -10.55 -14.46
CA LYS A 45 -3.04 -11.87 -14.78
C LYS A 45 -2.96 -12.12 -16.30
N ASP A 46 -3.16 -13.37 -16.70
CA ASP A 46 -3.09 -13.78 -18.12
C ASP A 46 -4.12 -13.06 -19.02
N ASP A 47 -5.23 -12.60 -18.44
CA ASP A 47 -6.28 -11.85 -19.12
C ASP A 47 -6.02 -10.33 -19.19
N GLY A 48 -4.85 -9.88 -18.70
CA GLY A 48 -4.46 -8.46 -18.64
C GLY A 48 -5.05 -7.69 -17.47
N THR A 49 -5.89 -8.31 -16.64
CA THR A 49 -6.39 -7.68 -15.40
C THR A 49 -5.35 -7.71 -14.29
N TRP A 50 -5.57 -6.89 -13.26
CA TRP A 50 -4.67 -6.78 -12.10
C TRP A 50 -5.36 -7.23 -10.82
N SER A 51 -4.60 -7.90 -9.94
CA SER A 51 -5.05 -8.27 -8.59
C SER A 51 -4.61 -7.26 -7.53
N GLY A 52 -5.00 -7.50 -6.27
CA GLY A 52 -4.54 -6.75 -5.11
C GLY A 52 -4.67 -5.23 -5.21
N MET A 53 -3.80 -4.53 -4.50
CA MET A 53 -3.84 -3.06 -4.46
C MET A 53 -3.73 -2.40 -5.84
N VAL A 54 -2.94 -2.93 -6.77
CA VAL A 54 -2.89 -2.39 -8.14
C VAL A 54 -4.24 -2.56 -8.85
N GLY A 55 -4.90 -3.72 -8.69
CA GLY A 55 -6.23 -3.97 -9.26
C GLY A 55 -7.31 -3.02 -8.71
N GLU A 56 -7.30 -2.77 -7.40
CA GLU A 56 -8.20 -1.82 -6.74
C GLU A 56 -8.06 -0.41 -7.30
N LEU A 57 -6.83 0.06 -7.51
CA LEU A 57 -6.55 1.36 -8.14
C LEU A 57 -7.02 1.42 -9.60
N VAL A 58 -6.67 0.41 -10.40
CA VAL A 58 -7.03 0.36 -11.83
C VAL A 58 -8.55 0.33 -12.05
N SER A 59 -9.28 -0.31 -11.14
CA SER A 59 -10.74 -0.42 -11.19
C SER A 59 -11.48 0.72 -10.49
N GLY A 60 -10.77 1.63 -9.81
CA GLY A 60 -11.35 2.78 -9.12
C GLY A 60 -12.04 2.44 -7.79
N HIS A 61 -11.74 1.29 -7.18
CA HIS A 61 -12.23 0.94 -5.85
C HIS A 61 -11.42 1.61 -4.72
N ALA A 62 -10.16 1.96 -4.99
CA ALA A 62 -9.31 2.75 -4.11
C ALA A 62 -8.71 3.95 -4.84
N ASP A 63 -8.50 5.05 -4.12
CA ASP A 63 -7.82 6.24 -4.64
C ASP A 63 -6.29 6.19 -4.42
N ILE A 64 -5.84 5.56 -3.33
CA ILE A 64 -4.43 5.50 -2.91
C ILE A 64 -4.10 4.11 -2.35
N ALA A 65 -2.95 3.56 -2.74
CA ALA A 65 -2.39 2.35 -2.13
C ALA A 65 -1.22 2.70 -1.19
N LEU A 66 -1.37 2.42 0.11
CA LEU A 66 -0.34 2.63 1.13
C LEU A 66 0.35 1.31 1.50
N ALA A 67 1.51 1.06 0.91
CA ALA A 67 2.30 -0.12 1.22
C ALA A 67 3.78 0.03 0.87
N ALA A 68 4.61 -0.89 1.33
CA ALA A 68 6.00 -1.04 0.86
C ALA A 68 6.04 -1.65 -0.56
N MET A 69 5.40 -0.98 -1.52
CA MET A 69 5.25 -1.46 -2.88
C MET A 69 6.46 -1.11 -3.74
N THR A 70 7.09 -2.11 -4.33
CA THR A 70 8.15 -1.89 -5.33
C THR A 70 7.57 -1.22 -6.59
N ILE A 71 8.16 -0.07 -6.94
CA ILE A 71 7.94 0.60 -8.22
C ILE A 71 8.55 -0.28 -9.33
N SER A 72 7.73 -0.70 -10.28
CA SER A 72 8.17 -1.50 -11.42
C SER A 72 7.55 -0.99 -12.71
N SER A 73 8.27 -1.16 -13.81
CA SER A 73 7.84 -0.70 -15.14
C SER A 73 6.54 -1.32 -15.62
N LYS A 74 6.14 -2.48 -15.10
CA LYS A 74 4.81 -3.06 -15.39
C LYS A 74 3.70 -2.32 -14.68
N ARG A 75 3.89 -1.98 -13.39
CA ARG A 75 2.88 -1.27 -12.58
C ARG A 75 2.74 0.18 -13.03
N GLU A 76 3.85 0.84 -13.35
CA GLU A 76 3.86 2.23 -13.85
C GLU A 76 3.07 2.43 -15.15
N LYS A 77 2.76 1.35 -15.90
CA LYS A 77 1.92 1.45 -17.10
C LYS A 77 0.44 1.58 -16.81
N VAL A 78 0.01 1.24 -15.60
CA VAL A 78 -1.41 1.13 -15.23
C VAL A 78 -1.78 1.96 -14.01
N ILE A 79 -0.79 2.40 -13.22
CA ILE A 79 -0.94 3.30 -12.08
C ILE A 79 0.20 4.30 -12.03
N ASP A 80 -0.06 5.47 -11.46
CA ASP A 80 0.97 6.48 -11.20
C ASP A 80 1.55 6.28 -9.80
N PHE A 81 2.88 6.42 -9.69
CA PHE A 81 3.59 6.43 -8.41
C PHE A 81 3.98 7.85 -8.02
N THR A 82 4.01 8.11 -6.71
CA THR A 82 4.69 9.29 -6.18
C THR A 82 6.20 9.20 -6.41
N SER A 83 6.92 10.29 -6.14
CA SER A 83 8.36 10.19 -5.92
C SER A 83 8.66 9.16 -4.82
N ARG A 84 9.75 8.42 -4.99
CA ARG A 84 10.18 7.45 -3.98
C ARG A 84 10.42 8.12 -2.63
N TYR A 85 9.93 7.51 -1.57
CA TYR A 85 10.18 7.94 -0.18
C TYR A 85 11.11 6.99 0.58
N MET A 86 11.40 5.80 0.01
CA MET A 86 12.29 4.79 0.60
C MET A 86 13.03 4.03 -0.50
N ASP A 87 14.35 3.89 -0.36
CA ASP A 87 15.15 3.04 -1.23
C ASP A 87 14.99 1.57 -0.82
N TYR A 88 14.93 0.67 -1.82
CA TYR A 88 14.87 -0.77 -1.59
C TYR A 88 16.14 -1.44 -2.09
N GLY A 89 16.53 -2.53 -1.41
CA GLY A 89 17.62 -3.40 -1.82
C GLY A 89 17.32 -4.85 -1.44
N THR A 90 17.74 -5.79 -2.29
CA THR A 90 17.60 -7.23 -2.02
C THR A 90 18.87 -7.75 -1.39
N GLY A 91 18.76 -8.38 -0.22
CA GLY A 91 19.87 -9.01 0.49
C GLY A 91 19.59 -10.47 0.81
N LEU A 92 20.65 -11.26 1.01
CA LEU A 92 20.55 -12.62 1.53
C LEU A 92 20.79 -12.60 3.03
N ILE A 93 19.88 -13.20 3.80
CA ILE A 93 19.98 -13.34 5.26
C ILE A 93 20.33 -14.80 5.55
N MET A 94 21.39 -15.03 6.32
CA MET A 94 21.78 -16.36 6.79
C MET A 94 21.72 -16.43 8.31
N LYS A 95 21.35 -17.60 8.85
CA LYS A 95 21.46 -17.87 10.28
C LYS A 95 22.93 -17.78 10.69
N LYS A 96 23.18 -17.16 11.86
CA LYS A 96 24.50 -17.13 12.47
C LYS A 96 25.02 -18.53 12.79
#